data_AF-A0AAW2H3T9-F1
#
_entry.id   AF-A0AAW2H3T9-F1
#
_cell.length_a   1.000
_cell.length_b   1.000
_cell.length_c   1.000
_cell.angle_alpha   90.00
_cell.angle_beta   90.00
_cell.angle_gamma   90.00
#
_symmetry.space_group_name_H-M   'P 1'
#
loop_
_entity.id
_entity.type
_entity.pdbx_description
1 polymer ?
#
loop_
_entity_poly.entity_id
_entity_poly.type
_entity_poly.pdbx_seq_one_letter_code
_entity_poly.pdbx_strand_id
1 'polypeptide(L)'
;MTNKIIRKHQKVISFSEYIEDLYTYIALVQFTSNTVLICSLGFLIVTAIGSPDATEHIVRSLLFYTVTNLEAFIFCFAGEYLKNKSKAIGNAAYNSAWYEMKPENSRNLIFLILRAQKQLTLTVGKIMDLSLESFTSIMKASGSYLSVLLAMQ
;
A
#
# COMPACT_ATOMS: atom_id res chain seq x y z
N MET A 1 12.88 -25.08 -20.31
CA MET A 1 12.28 -23.72 -20.34
C MET A 1 11.53 -23.42 -19.04
N THR A 2 10.61 -24.30 -18.61
CA THR A 2 9.82 -24.21 -17.39
C THR A 2 10.63 -23.96 -16.11
N ASN A 3 11.73 -24.70 -15.90
CA ASN A 3 12.61 -24.51 -14.73
C ASN A 3 13.19 -23.10 -14.62
N LYS A 4 13.45 -22.41 -15.76
CA LYS A 4 13.93 -21.03 -15.75
C LYS A 4 12.83 -20.06 -15.28
N ILE A 5 11.59 -20.29 -15.69
CA ILE A 5 10.41 -19.49 -15.28
C ILE A 5 10.16 -19.65 -13.80
N ILE A 6 10.18 -20.89 -13.29
CA ILE A 6 9.98 -21.19 -11.87
C ILE A 6 11.06 -20.54 -11.03
N ARG A 7 12.34 -20.67 -11.42
CA ARG A 7 13.45 -20.03 -10.70
C ARG A 7 13.34 -18.51 -10.71
N LYS A 8 12.84 -17.91 -11.79
CA LYS A 8 12.56 -16.46 -11.85
C LYS A 8 11.41 -16.08 -10.92
N HIS A 9 10.32 -16.85 -10.88
CA HIS A 9 9.20 -16.62 -9.98
C HIS A 9 9.63 -16.74 -8.50
N GLN A 10 10.43 -17.74 -8.15
CA GLN A 10 11.00 -17.90 -6.81
C GLN A 10 11.87 -16.69 -6.42
N LYS A 11 12.73 -16.20 -7.32
CA LYS A 11 13.51 -14.98 -7.08
C LYS A 11 12.63 -13.77 -6.83
N VAL A 12 11.54 -13.62 -7.57
CA VAL A 12 10.59 -12.52 -7.37
C VAL A 12 9.92 -12.63 -6.00
N ILE A 13 9.50 -13.84 -5.59
CA ILE A 13 8.92 -14.06 -4.25
C ILE A 13 9.92 -13.64 -3.16
N SER A 14 11.15 -14.15 -3.20
CA SER A 14 12.16 -13.82 -2.18
C SER A 14 12.52 -12.34 -2.18
N PHE A 15 12.55 -11.70 -3.34
CA PHE A 15 12.78 -10.26 -3.45
C PHE A 15 11.62 -9.45 -2.85
N SER A 16 10.37 -9.87 -3.11
CA SER A 16 9.20 -9.24 -2.51
C SER A 16 9.15 -9.41 -0.99
N GLU A 17 9.55 -10.56 -0.46
CA GLU A 17 9.68 -10.80 0.98
C GLU A 17 10.74 -9.85 1.59
N TYR A 18 11.89 -9.68 0.94
CA TYR A 18 12.90 -8.72 1.39
C TYR A 18 12.41 -7.26 1.36
N ILE A 19 11.67 -6.88 0.31
CA ILE A 19 11.03 -5.56 0.25
C ILE A 19 10.02 -5.41 1.38
N GLU A 20 9.19 -6.42 1.65
CA GLU A 20 8.18 -6.37 2.71
C GLU A 20 8.81 -6.13 4.08
N ASP A 21 9.86 -6.87 4.44
CA ASP A 21 10.53 -6.73 5.74
C ASP A 21 11.17 -5.33 5.93
N LEU A 22 11.65 -4.70 4.85
CA LEU A 22 12.17 -3.33 4.91
C LEU A 22 11.06 -2.28 4.93
N TYR A 23 10.10 -2.39 4.00
CA TYR A 23 9.08 -1.38 3.79
C TYR A 23 8.00 -1.40 4.88
N THR A 24 7.81 -2.51 5.59
CA THR A 24 6.77 -2.59 6.63
C THR A 24 6.97 -1.55 7.74
N TYR A 25 8.22 -1.34 8.18
CA TYR A 25 8.57 -0.35 9.19
C TYR A 25 8.59 1.07 8.64
N ILE A 26 9.09 1.25 7.41
CA ILE A 26 9.08 2.56 6.72
C ILE A 26 7.65 3.05 6.56
N ALA A 27 6.76 2.18 6.08
CA ALA A 27 5.34 2.49 5.94
C ALA A 27 4.71 2.80 7.31
N LEU A 28 5.02 2.04 8.35
CA LEU A 28 4.49 2.32 9.69
C LEU A 28 4.88 3.71 10.20
N VAL A 29 6.15 4.10 10.04
CA VAL A 29 6.62 5.44 10.40
C VAL A 29 5.95 6.51 9.55
N GLN A 30 5.81 6.27 8.23
CA GLN A 30 5.14 7.20 7.32
C GLN A 30 3.68 7.43 7.74
N PHE A 31 2.90 6.37 7.92
CA PHE A 31 1.48 6.48 8.26
C PHE A 31 1.28 7.10 9.65
N THR A 32 2.14 6.78 10.62
CA THR A 32 2.10 7.41 11.94
C THR A 32 2.41 8.90 11.86
N SER A 33 3.44 9.28 11.09
CA SER A 33 3.80 10.68 10.86
C SER A 33 2.68 11.44 10.17
N ASN A 34 2.04 10.84 9.16
CA ASN A 34 0.86 11.40 8.51
C ASN A 34 -0.25 11.67 9.53
N THR A 35 -0.62 10.71 10.38
CA THR A 35 -1.68 10.91 11.37
C THR A 35 -1.38 12.08 12.32
N VAL A 36 -0.16 12.17 12.86
CA VAL A 36 0.24 13.28 13.74
C VAL A 36 0.13 14.63 13.02
N LEU A 37 0.55 14.69 11.76
CA LEU A 37 0.46 15.90 10.94
C LEU A 37 -0.98 16.32 10.72
N ILE A 38 -1.87 15.38 10.39
CA ILE A 38 -3.30 15.65 10.20
C ILE A 38 -3.92 16.22 11.50
N CYS A 39 -3.61 15.62 12.64
CA CYS A 39 -4.08 16.11 13.94
C CYS A 39 -3.58 17.54 14.22
N SER A 40 -2.30 17.81 13.96
CA SER A 40 -1.72 19.15 14.18
C SER A 40 -2.31 20.22 13.25
N LEU A 41 -2.58 19.85 11.99
CA LEU A 41 -3.25 20.70 11.00
C LEU A 41 -4.68 21.03 11.42
N GLY A 42 -5.44 20.03 11.87
CA GLY A 42 -6.79 20.24 12.39
C GLY A 42 -6.79 21.28 13.52
N PHE A 43 -5.88 21.14 14.47
CA PHE A 43 -5.74 22.09 15.58
C PHE A 43 -5.31 23.49 15.12
N LEU A 44 -4.38 23.60 14.17
CA LEU A 44 -3.98 24.89 13.60
C LEU A 44 -5.13 25.59 12.88
N ILE A 45 -5.93 24.86 12.10
CA ILE A 45 -7.10 25.42 11.42
C ILE A 45 -8.09 25.97 12.45
N VAL A 46 -8.41 25.18 13.48
CA VAL A 46 -9.32 25.50 14.59
C VAL A 46 -8.88 26.76 15.35
N THR A 47 -7.57 26.92 15.61
CA THR A 47 -7.02 28.03 16.40
C THR A 47 -6.69 29.28 15.58
N ALA A 48 -6.43 29.14 14.28
CA ALA A 48 -6.04 30.24 13.40
C ALA A 48 -7.24 31.06 12.88
N ILE A 49 -8.47 30.52 12.96
CA ILE A 49 -9.70 31.24 12.55
C ILE A 49 -9.78 32.57 13.32
N GLY A 50 -9.54 33.69 12.63
CA GLY A 50 -9.62 35.05 13.18
C GLY A 50 -8.28 35.77 13.41
N SER A 51 -7.13 35.14 13.14
CA SER A 51 -5.81 35.80 13.25
C SER A 51 -5.29 36.34 11.90
N PRO A 52 -4.54 37.46 11.88
CA PRO A 52 -4.04 38.06 10.63
C PRO A 52 -3.01 37.20 9.89
N ASP A 53 -2.22 36.40 10.61
CA ASP A 53 -1.20 35.49 10.04
C ASP A 53 -1.76 34.09 9.69
N ALA A 54 -3.05 33.84 9.93
CA ALA A 54 -3.70 32.55 9.72
C ALA A 54 -3.50 32.01 8.31
N THR A 55 -3.63 32.89 7.32
CA THR A 55 -3.63 32.52 5.90
C THR A 55 -2.29 31.90 5.48
N GLU A 56 -1.16 32.48 5.91
CA GLU A 56 0.17 31.96 5.57
C GLU A 56 0.41 30.58 6.20
N HIS A 57 0.09 30.43 7.49
CA HIS A 57 0.25 29.17 8.21
C HIS A 57 -0.64 28.06 7.64
N ILE A 58 -1.88 28.38 7.27
CA ILE A 58 -2.82 27.43 6.65
C ILE A 58 -2.31 26.99 5.27
N VAL A 59 -1.89 27.93 4.41
CA VAL A 59 -1.39 27.60 3.06
C VAL A 59 -0.15 26.72 3.12
N ARG A 60 0.84 27.05 3.97
CA ARG A 60 2.05 26.26 4.14
C ARG A 60 1.75 24.85 4.66
N SER A 61 0.84 24.74 5.62
CA SER A 61 0.44 23.46 6.19
C SER A 61 -0.32 22.59 5.19
N LEU A 62 -1.17 23.19 4.34
CA LEU A 62 -1.91 22.49 3.28
C LEU A 62 -0.98 21.92 2.20
N LEU A 63 0.06 22.66 1.82
CA LEU A 63 1.09 22.17 0.90
C LEU A 63 1.81 20.94 1.48
N PHE A 64 2.24 21.03 2.74
CA PHE A 64 2.91 19.91 3.42
C PHE A 64 2.00 18.68 3.56
N TYR A 65 0.73 18.89 3.90
CA TYR A 65 -0.30 17.85 3.93
C TYR A 65 -0.43 17.16 2.58
N THR A 66 -0.50 17.93 1.49
CA THR A 66 -0.67 17.39 0.13
C THR A 66 0.50 16.50 -0.27
N VAL A 67 1.74 16.96 -0.02
CA VAL A 67 2.96 16.19 -0.32
C VAL A 67 2.99 14.88 0.45
N THR A 68 2.73 14.96 1.74
CA THR A 68 2.78 13.82 2.67
C THR A 68 1.69 12.77 2.38
N ASN A 69 0.51 13.22 1.96
CA ASN A 69 -0.56 12.33 1.50
C ASN A 69 -0.27 11.70 0.14
N LEU A 70 0.32 12.46 -0.79
CA LEU A 70 0.74 11.93 -2.07
C LEU A 70 1.78 10.83 -1.89
N GLU A 71 2.73 11.01 -0.98
CA GLU A 71 3.71 9.98 -0.63
C GLU A 71 3.02 8.70 -0.10
N ALA A 72 2.13 8.82 0.88
CA ALA A 72 1.37 7.66 1.39
C ALA A 72 0.52 6.98 0.30
N PHE A 73 -0.07 7.76 -0.61
CA PHE A 73 -0.80 7.23 -1.77
C PHE A 73 0.12 6.41 -2.67
N ILE A 74 1.34 6.87 -2.96
CA ILE A 74 2.33 6.14 -3.76
C ILE A 74 2.67 4.79 -3.11
N PHE A 75 2.87 4.75 -1.79
CA PHE A 75 3.13 3.50 -1.07
C PHE A 75 1.98 2.51 -1.20
N CYS A 76 0.74 2.96 -0.96
CA CYS A 76 -0.45 2.12 -1.10
C CYS A 76 -0.69 1.67 -2.55
N PHE A 77 -0.44 2.53 -3.53
CA PHE A 77 -0.52 2.19 -4.94
C PHE A 77 0.51 1.13 -5.33
N ALA A 78 1.74 1.23 -4.83
CA ALA A 78 2.78 0.23 -5.07
C ALA A 78 2.41 -1.14 -4.48
N GLY A 79 1.86 -1.18 -3.26
CA GLY A 79 1.36 -2.41 -2.63
C GLY A 79 0.23 -3.05 -3.43
N GLU A 80 -0.75 -2.25 -3.85
CA GLU A 80 -1.87 -2.69 -4.68
C GLU A 80 -1.40 -3.20 -6.05
N TYR A 81 -0.46 -2.50 -6.67
CA TYR A 81 0.14 -2.91 -7.95
C TYR A 81 0.85 -4.26 -7.83
N LEU A 82 1.67 -4.46 -6.78
CA LEU A 82 2.36 -5.72 -6.53
C LEU A 82 1.37 -6.87 -6.34
N LYS A 83 0.33 -6.66 -5.53
CA LYS A 83 -0.73 -7.64 -5.27
C LYS A 83 -1.44 -8.05 -6.56
N ASN A 84 -1.81 -7.08 -7.39
CA ASN A 84 -2.48 -7.33 -8.67
C ASN A 84 -1.58 -8.05 -9.68
N LYS A 85 -0.29 -7.66 -9.78
CA LYS A 85 0.67 -8.37 -10.64
C LYS A 85 0.94 -9.79 -10.15
N SER A 86 1.01 -10.01 -8.84
CA SER A 86 1.15 -11.35 -8.27
C SER A 86 -0.02 -12.25 -8.67
N LYS A 87 -1.25 -11.74 -8.60
CA LYS A 87 -2.46 -12.46 -9.03
C LYS A 87 -2.45 -12.78 -10.52
N ALA A 88 -1.99 -11.84 -11.34
CA ALA A 88 -1.91 -12.03 -12.80
C ALA A 88 -0.98 -13.19 -13.20
N ILE A 89 0.10 -13.45 -12.44
CA ILE A 89 1.01 -14.58 -12.69
C ILE A 89 0.26 -15.92 -12.55
N GLY A 90 -0.53 -16.08 -11.49
CA GLY A 90 -1.33 -17.28 -11.26
C GLY A 90 -2.35 -17.51 -12.38
N ASN A 91 -3.06 -16.45 -12.78
CA ASN A 91 -4.02 -16.50 -13.88
C ASN A 91 -3.36 -16.86 -15.22
N ALA A 92 -2.20 -16.26 -15.52
CA ALA A 92 -1.47 -16.55 -16.75
C ALA A 92 -0.94 -18.00 -16.78
N ALA A 93 -0.48 -18.53 -15.65
CA ALA A 93 -0.07 -19.93 -15.56
C ALA A 93 -1.25 -20.88 -15.72
N TYR A 94 -2.40 -20.57 -15.10
CA TYR A 94 -3.63 -21.37 -15.23
C TYR A 94 -4.17 -21.39 -16.67
N ASN A 95 -4.18 -20.24 -17.35
CA ASN A 95 -4.64 -20.10 -18.73
C ASN A 95 -3.65 -20.63 -19.78
N SER A 96 -2.50 -21.16 -19.37
CA SER A 96 -1.60 -21.84 -20.29
C SER A 96 -2.13 -23.25 -20.60
N ALA A 97 -1.77 -23.82 -21.76
CA ALA A 97 -2.13 -25.20 -22.13
C ALA A 97 -1.31 -26.24 -21.34
N TRP A 98 -1.30 -26.14 -20.00
CA TRP A 98 -0.46 -26.93 -19.10
C TRP A 98 -0.83 -28.42 -19.08
N TYR A 99 -2.06 -28.73 -19.47
CA TYR A 99 -2.58 -30.09 -19.64
C TYR A 99 -2.06 -30.76 -20.92
N GLU A 100 -1.55 -30.01 -21.89
CA GLU A 100 -0.89 -30.53 -23.10
C GLU A 100 0.63 -30.65 -22.94
N MET A 101 1.19 -30.17 -21.83
CA MET A 101 2.63 -30.22 -21.57
C MET A 101 3.09 -31.61 -21.12
N LYS A 102 4.38 -31.90 -21.31
CA LYS A 102 5.02 -33.11 -20.73
C LYS A 102 4.70 -33.21 -19.22
N PRO A 103 4.44 -34.43 -18.68
CA PRO A 103 4.02 -34.61 -17.29
C PRO A 103 4.88 -33.90 -16.25
N GLU A 104 6.21 -33.91 -16.42
CA GLU A 104 7.16 -33.21 -15.54
C GLU A 104 6.91 -31.69 -15.50
N ASN A 105 6.67 -31.08 -16.66
CA ASN A 105 6.42 -29.64 -16.76
C ASN A 105 5.03 -29.27 -16.23
N SER A 106 4.03 -30.10 -16.54
CA SER A 106 2.65 -29.94 -16.08
C SER A 106 2.59 -29.93 -14.54
N ARG A 107 3.21 -30.93 -13.90
CA ARG A 107 3.30 -31.02 -12.44
C ARG A 107 3.97 -29.80 -11.81
N ASN A 108 5.08 -29.34 -12.41
CA ASN A 108 5.79 -28.15 -11.94
C ASN A 108 4.94 -26.87 -12.05
N LEU A 109 4.11 -26.74 -13.08
CA LEU A 109 3.25 -25.58 -13.26
C LEU A 109 2.06 -25.60 -12.28
N ILE A 110 1.53 -26.77 -11.94
CA ILE A 110 0.50 -26.91 -10.89
C ILE A 110 1.03 -26.35 -9.56
N PHE A 111 2.26 -26.68 -9.17
CA PHE A 111 2.87 -26.12 -7.96
C PHE A 111 3.02 -24.60 -8.03
N LEU A 112 3.37 -24.06 -9.21
CA LEU A 112 3.44 -22.61 -9.41
C LEU A 112 2.06 -21.96 -9.26
N ILE A 113 1.00 -22.55 -9.85
CA ILE A 113 -0.38 -22.06 -9.74
C ILE A 113 -0.82 -22.06 -8.28
N LEU A 114 -0.56 -23.15 -7.55
CA LEU A 114 -0.87 -23.26 -6.12
C LEU A 114 -0.14 -22.19 -5.30
N ARG A 115 1.16 -21.98 -5.54
CA ARG A 115 1.94 -20.95 -4.83
C ARG A 115 1.45 -19.54 -5.14
N ALA A 116 1.03 -19.28 -6.38
CA ALA A 116 0.56 -17.98 -6.84
C ALA A 116 -0.81 -17.58 -6.28
N GLN A 117 -1.60 -18.52 -5.73
CA GLN A 117 -2.84 -18.21 -5.00
C GLN A 117 -2.56 -17.32 -3.77
N LYS A 118 -1.42 -17.55 -3.11
CA LYS A 118 -0.93 -16.65 -2.06
C LYS A 118 -0.25 -15.45 -2.71
N GLN A 119 -1.01 -14.37 -2.84
CA GLN A 119 -0.54 -13.10 -3.41
C GLN A 119 0.62 -12.51 -2.59
N LEU A 120 1.53 -11.86 -3.29
CA LEU A 120 2.58 -11.04 -2.69
C LEU A 120 1.95 -9.71 -2.26
N THR A 121 1.98 -9.43 -0.95
CA THR A 121 1.45 -8.22 -0.35
C THR A 121 2.55 -7.49 0.41
N LEU A 122 2.44 -6.16 0.49
CA LEU A 122 3.23 -5.35 1.39
C LEU A 122 2.32 -4.93 2.55
N THR A 123 2.88 -4.78 3.75
CA THR A 123 2.10 -4.47 4.95
C THR A 123 2.59 -3.19 5.62
N VAL A 124 1.74 -2.60 6.47
CA VAL A 124 2.10 -1.53 7.42
C VAL A 124 2.29 -2.19 8.78
N GLY A 125 3.55 -2.31 9.22
CA GLY A 125 3.91 -2.92 10.51
C GLY A 125 3.37 -4.34 10.75
N LYS A 126 3.05 -5.10 9.70
CA LYS A 126 2.36 -6.40 9.75
C LYS A 126 0.95 -6.36 10.36
N ILE A 127 0.35 -5.17 10.49
CA ILE A 127 -1.01 -4.97 11.02
C ILE A 127 -2.04 -4.95 9.89
N MET A 128 -1.71 -4.30 8.77
CA MET A 128 -2.64 -4.03 7.67
C MET A 128 -1.92 -4.14 6.32
N ASP A 129 -2.62 -4.62 5.30
CA ASP A 129 -2.11 -4.59 3.92
C ASP A 129 -2.00 -3.14 3.40
N LEU A 130 -0.89 -2.83 2.71
CA LEU A 130 -0.75 -1.63 1.90
C LEU A 130 -1.62 -1.77 0.64
N SER A 131 -2.78 -1.15 0.69
CA SER A 131 -3.73 -1.11 -0.42
C SER A 131 -4.36 0.28 -0.54
N LEU A 132 -4.97 0.55 -1.71
CA LEU A 132 -5.76 1.77 -1.91
C LEU A 132 -7.00 1.81 -1.01
N GLU A 133 -7.53 0.64 -0.65
CA GLU A 133 -8.63 0.50 0.30
C GLU A 133 -8.20 0.97 1.70
N SER A 134 -7.05 0.50 2.18
CA SER A 134 -6.47 0.93 3.47
C SER A 134 -6.23 2.44 3.50
N PHE A 135 -5.65 3.01 2.42
CA PHE A 135 -5.47 4.46 2.30
C PHE A 135 -6.80 5.21 2.40
N THR A 136 -7.80 4.79 1.63
CA THR A 136 -9.12 5.42 1.62
C THR A 136 -9.79 5.35 2.99
N SER A 137 -9.64 4.23 3.70
CA SER A 137 -10.16 4.05 5.05
C SER A 137 -9.52 5.04 6.04
N ILE A 138 -8.19 5.17 6.01
CA ILE A 138 -7.44 6.12 6.85
C ILE A 138 -7.85 7.57 6.56
N MET A 139 -8.00 7.94 5.28
CA MET A 139 -8.43 9.26 4.88
C MET A 139 -9.85 9.59 5.34
N LYS A 140 -10.78 8.63 5.22
CA LYS A 140 -12.16 8.77 5.71
C LYS A 140 -12.18 8.97 7.23
N ALA A 141 -11.46 8.13 7.98
CA ALA A 141 -11.37 8.25 9.43
C ALA A 141 -10.82 9.62 9.85
N SER A 142 -9.73 10.06 9.20
CA SER A 142 -9.12 11.38 9.42
C SER A 142 -10.12 12.53 9.17
N GLY A 143 -10.86 12.48 8.06
CA GLY A 143 -11.91 13.45 7.75
C GLY A 143 -13.03 13.47 8.79
N SER A 144 -13.49 12.30 9.24
CA SER A 144 -14.50 12.18 10.30
C SER A 144 -14.03 12.80 11.62
N TYR A 145 -12.78 12.55 12.05
CA TYR A 145 -12.24 13.17 13.26
C TYR A 145 -12.15 14.69 13.15
N LEU A 146 -11.74 15.22 12.00
CA LEU A 146 -11.73 16.66 11.75
C LEU A 146 -13.15 17.26 11.80
N SER A 147 -14.14 16.60 11.21
CA SER A 147 -15.54 17.06 11.28
C SER A 147 -16.06 17.11 12.72
N VAL A 148 -15.72 16.14 13.55
CA VAL A 148 -16.10 16.14 14.98
C VAL A 148 -15.42 17.29 15.71
N LEU A 149 -14.13 17.51 15.50
CA LEU A 149 -13.40 18.63 16.11
C LEU A 149 -14.01 19.99 15.74
N LEU A 150 -14.36 20.17 14.47
CA LEU A 150 -15.01 21.41 13.99
C LEU A 150 -16.43 21.60 14.55
N ALA A 151 -17.16 20.52 14.84
CA ALA A 151 -18.50 20.60 15.41
C ALA A 151 -18.51 20.82 16.93
N MET A 152 -17.40 20.56 17.62
CA MET A 152 -17.24 20.78 19.07
C MET A 152 -16.74 22.19 19.42
N GLN A 153 -16.33 23.00 18.44
CA GLN A 153 -16.10 24.44 18.57
C GLN A 153 -17.40 25.22 18.35
#